data_AF-A0A9N9HSX4-F1
#
_entry.id   AF-A0A9N9HSX4-F1
#
_cell.length_a   1.000
_cell.length_b   1.000
_cell.length_c   1.000
_cell.angle_alpha   90.00
_cell.angle_beta   90.00
_cell.angle_gamma   90.00
#
_symmetry.space_group_name_H-M   'P 1'
#
loop_
_entity.id
_entity.type
_entity.pdbx_description
1 polymer ?
#
loop_
_entity_poly.entity_id
_entity_poly.type
_entity_poly.pdbx_seq_one_letter_code
_entity_poly.pdbx_strand_id
1 'polypeptide(L)'
;MVDHKDIKLAQVKVIKTALRKSKKYDNFAKNYGDYLKKLQAKKNLNDYIKTVVVKMFLNEEAYTLRLENYYKRYADNNLCISLEELYKLYYQIAKKENCERSDDKIEQMLKAMAI
;
A
#
# COMPACT_ATOMS: atom_id res chain seq x y z
N MET A 1 11.84 -9.18 -1.76
CA MET A 1 11.42 -7.83 -2.21
C MET A 1 9.91 -7.87 -2.31
N VAL A 2 9.20 -6.89 -1.73
CA VAL A 2 7.73 -6.86 -1.80
C VAL A 2 7.31 -6.74 -3.26
N ASP A 3 6.46 -7.64 -3.74
CA ASP A 3 5.92 -7.61 -5.09
C ASP A 3 4.38 -7.52 -5.12
N HIS A 4 3.80 -7.43 -6.31
CA HIS A 4 2.35 -7.32 -6.47
C HIS A 4 1.56 -8.53 -5.94
N LYS A 5 2.15 -9.72 -5.82
CA LYS A 5 1.49 -10.90 -5.26
C LYS A 5 1.29 -10.71 -3.75
N ASP A 6 2.28 -10.17 -3.05
CA ASP A 6 2.19 -9.85 -1.63
C ASP A 6 1.05 -8.85 -1.37
N ILE A 7 0.96 -7.80 -2.19
CA ILE A 7 -0.09 -6.80 -2.13
C ILE A 7 -1.48 -7.41 -2.38
N LYS A 8 -1.61 -8.26 -3.42
CA LYS A 8 -2.87 -8.94 -3.71
C LYS A 8 -3.31 -9.82 -2.54
N LEU A 9 -2.36 -10.58 -1.97
CA LEU A 9 -2.62 -11.46 -0.83
C LEU A 9 -3.11 -10.67 0.40
N ALA A 10 -2.42 -9.57 0.73
CA ALA A 10 -2.80 -8.71 1.85
C ALA A 10 -4.18 -8.06 1.63
N GLN A 11 -4.51 -7.61 0.42
CA GLN A 11 -5.86 -7.12 0.11
C GLN A 11 -6.94 -8.18 0.27
N VAL A 12 -6.69 -9.40 -0.21
CA VAL A 12 -7.63 -10.52 -0.01
C VAL A 12 -7.82 -10.81 1.47
N LYS A 13 -6.75 -10.71 2.29
CA LYS A 13 -6.86 -10.84 3.76
C LYS A 13 -7.77 -9.75 4.34
N VAL A 14 -7.59 -8.49 3.98
CA VAL A 14 -8.45 -7.37 4.42
C VAL A 14 -9.93 -7.62 4.06
N ILE A 15 -10.21 -8.03 2.81
CA ILE A 15 -11.57 -8.33 2.35
C ILE A 15 -12.18 -9.48 3.15
N LYS A 16 -11.45 -10.60 3.32
CA LYS A 16 -11.92 -11.75 4.09
C LYS A 16 -12.17 -11.38 5.55
N THR A 17 -11.29 -10.59 6.16
CA THR A 17 -11.47 -10.12 7.53
C THR A 17 -12.74 -9.29 7.65
N ALA A 18 -12.94 -8.30 6.77
CA ALA A 18 -14.13 -7.46 6.76
C ALA A 18 -15.44 -8.27 6.64
N LEU A 19 -15.51 -9.20 5.67
CA LEU A 19 -16.70 -10.02 5.43
C LEU A 19 -17.03 -10.98 6.58
N ARG A 20 -16.04 -11.40 7.37
CA ARG A 20 -16.25 -12.28 8.53
C ARG A 20 -16.83 -11.56 9.76
N LYS A 21 -16.84 -10.23 9.79
CA LYS A 21 -17.24 -9.47 11.00
C LYS A 21 -18.73 -9.21 11.05
N SER A 22 -19.24 -8.33 10.20
CA SER A 22 -20.68 -8.09 10.08
C SER A 22 -21.00 -7.30 8.83
N LYS A 23 -22.28 -7.26 8.44
CA LYS A 23 -22.78 -6.57 7.25
C LYS A 23 -22.39 -5.08 7.17
N LYS A 24 -22.07 -4.45 8.31
CA LYS A 24 -21.60 -3.05 8.36
C LYS A 24 -20.31 -2.82 7.55
N TYR A 25 -19.52 -3.87 7.32
CA TYR A 25 -18.30 -3.81 6.55
C TYR A 25 -18.45 -4.30 5.10
N ASP A 26 -19.65 -4.65 4.64
CA ASP A 26 -19.85 -5.15 3.27
C ASP A 26 -19.45 -4.12 2.22
N ASN A 27 -19.80 -2.84 2.44
CA ASN A 27 -19.38 -1.77 1.53
C ASN A 27 -17.86 -1.55 1.54
N PHE A 28 -17.23 -1.70 2.71
CA PHE A 28 -15.77 -1.66 2.82
C PHE A 28 -15.14 -2.82 2.03
N ALA A 29 -15.63 -4.05 2.20
CA ALA A 29 -15.15 -5.21 1.47
C ALA A 29 -15.35 -5.05 -0.04
N LYS A 30 -16.49 -4.51 -0.48
CA LYS A 30 -16.77 -4.19 -1.89
C LYS A 30 -15.77 -3.18 -2.46
N ASN A 31 -15.49 -2.09 -1.75
CA ASN A 31 -14.51 -1.09 -2.18
C ASN A 31 -13.12 -1.68 -2.39
N TYR A 32 -12.67 -2.53 -1.47
CA TYR A 32 -11.40 -3.24 -1.61
C TYR A 32 -11.43 -4.28 -2.74
N GLY A 33 -12.56 -4.97 -2.94
CA GLY A 33 -12.76 -5.88 -4.07
C GLY A 33 -12.69 -5.17 -5.42
N ASP A 34 -13.29 -3.99 -5.54
CA ASP A 34 -13.24 -3.18 -6.76
C ASP A 34 -11.83 -2.64 -7.03
N TYR A 35 -11.09 -2.28 -5.98
CA TYR A 35 -9.68 -1.93 -6.11
C TYR A 35 -8.83 -3.13 -6.60
N LEU A 36 -9.06 -4.32 -6.07
CA LEU A 36 -8.36 -5.54 -6.49
C LEU A 36 -8.64 -5.87 -7.98
N LYS A 37 -9.89 -5.71 -8.44
CA LYS A 37 -10.24 -5.87 -9.86
C LYS A 37 -9.51 -4.84 -10.74
N LYS A 38 -9.50 -3.57 -10.32
CA LYS A 38 -8.78 -2.50 -11.04
C LYS A 38 -7.28 -2.79 -11.14
N LEU A 39 -6.68 -3.33 -10.08
CA LEU A 39 -5.29 -3.77 -10.07
C LEU A 39 -5.06 -4.92 -11.06
N GLN A 40 -5.90 -5.95 -11.03
CA GLN A 40 -5.76 -7.11 -11.92
C GLN A 40 -5.87 -6.74 -13.41
N ALA A 41 -6.61 -5.69 -13.75
CA ALA A 41 -6.75 -5.19 -15.12
C ALA A 41 -5.52 -4.39 -15.64
N LYS A 42 -4.51 -4.11 -14.80
CA LYS A 42 -3.33 -3.34 -15.23
C LYS A 42 -2.32 -4.22 -15.96
N LYS A 43 -1.88 -3.76 -17.15
CA LYS A 43 -0.83 -4.40 -17.96
C LYS A 43 0.50 -4.50 -17.21
N ASN A 44 0.87 -3.46 -16.46
CA ASN A 44 2.04 -3.46 -15.58
C ASN A 44 1.62 -3.10 -14.16
N LEU A 45 1.43 -4.14 -13.35
CA LEU A 45 0.88 -4.00 -12.01
C LEU A 45 1.89 -3.45 -11.00
N ASN A 46 3.15 -3.86 -11.10
CA ASN A 46 4.20 -3.40 -10.18
C ASN A 46 4.39 -1.89 -10.31
N ASP A 47 4.49 -1.37 -11.53
CA ASP A 47 4.69 0.07 -11.76
C ASP A 47 3.47 0.89 -11.34
N TYR A 48 2.27 0.36 -11.57
CA TYR A 48 1.05 1.00 -11.10
C TYR A 48 1.01 1.09 -9.57
N ILE A 49 1.32 -0.01 -8.86
CA ILE A 49 1.37 -0.02 -7.40
C ILE A 49 2.41 0.98 -6.90
N LYS A 50 3.64 0.94 -7.43
CA LYS A 50 4.70 1.90 -7.08
C LYS A 50 4.24 3.35 -7.22
N THR A 51 3.64 3.69 -8.36
CA THR A 51 3.15 5.05 -8.64
C THR A 51 2.10 5.49 -7.62
N VAL A 52 1.17 4.60 -7.26
CA VAL A 52 0.11 4.90 -6.29
C VAL A 52 0.68 5.07 -4.88
N VAL A 53 1.57 4.18 -4.44
CA VAL A 53 2.06 4.19 -3.05
C VAL A 53 3.07 5.31 -2.79
N VAL A 54 3.90 5.69 -3.77
CA VAL A 54 4.78 6.86 -3.66
C VAL A 54 3.98 8.15 -3.46
N LYS A 55 2.89 8.31 -4.22
CA LYS A 55 1.97 9.45 -4.05
C LYS A 55 1.24 9.42 -2.71
N MET A 56 1.02 8.23 -2.16
CA MET A 56 0.32 8.03 -0.89
C MET A 56 1.21 8.28 0.33
N PHE A 57 2.49 7.90 0.24
CA PHE A 57 3.45 7.93 1.35
C PHE A 57 4.72 8.66 0.95
N LEU A 58 4.72 9.96 1.15
CA LEU A 58 5.90 10.81 0.94
C LEU A 58 6.94 10.60 2.04
N ASN A 59 6.49 10.38 3.27
CA ASN A 59 7.32 10.21 4.46
C ASN A 59 6.66 9.27 5.48
N GLU A 60 7.36 9.00 6.58
CA GLU A 60 6.89 8.15 7.66
C GLU A 60 5.67 8.72 8.40
N GLU A 61 5.60 10.04 8.54
CA GLU A 61 4.48 10.73 9.20
C GLU A 61 3.15 10.48 8.47
N ALA A 62 3.15 10.55 7.13
CA ALA A 62 1.98 10.23 6.32
C ALA A 62 1.52 8.77 6.49
N TYR A 63 2.46 7.85 6.72
CA TYR A 63 2.17 6.45 7.02
C TYR A 63 1.53 6.30 8.40
N THR A 64 2.15 6.85 9.44
CA THR A 64 1.67 6.78 10.82
C THR A 64 0.29 7.40 10.96
N LEU A 65 0.07 8.61 10.42
CA LEU A 65 -1.22 9.29 10.46
C LEU A 65 -2.33 8.46 9.80
N ARG A 66 -2.01 7.77 8.71
CA ARG A 66 -2.98 6.90 8.02
C ARG A 66 -3.35 5.68 8.88
N LEU A 67 -2.40 5.06 9.57
CA LEU A 67 -2.70 3.95 10.49
C LEU A 67 -3.56 4.41 11.66
N GLU A 68 -3.21 5.52 12.31
CA GLU A 68 -4.00 6.08 13.40
C GLU A 68 -5.45 6.34 12.98
N ASN A 69 -5.65 6.88 11.78
CA ASN A 69 -6.98 7.12 11.23
C ASN A 69 -7.78 5.83 11.05
N TYR A 70 -7.14 4.70 10.69
CA TYR A 70 -7.84 3.42 10.62
C TYR A 70 -8.23 2.89 12.00
N TYR A 71 -7.31 2.96 12.98
CA TYR A 71 -7.60 2.55 14.35
C TYR A 71 -8.70 3.41 15.01
N LYS A 72 -8.76 4.71 14.71
CA LYS A 72 -9.85 5.59 15.16
C LYS A 72 -11.18 5.28 14.47
N ARG A 73 -11.15 4.98 13.16
CA ARG A 73 -12.37 4.78 12.36
C ARG A 73 -13.04 3.42 12.56
N TYR A 74 -12.25 2.39 12.82
CA TYR A 74 -12.76 1.03 12.88
C TYR A 74 -12.54 0.42 14.27
N ALA A 75 -13.63 0.05 14.93
CA ALA A 75 -13.58 -0.60 16.23
C ALA A 75 -13.10 -2.06 16.21
N ASP A 76 -12.96 -2.68 15.03
CA ASP A 76 -12.55 -4.08 14.91
C ASP A 76 -11.03 -4.21 14.79
N ASN A 77 -10.40 -4.68 15.87
CA ASN A 77 -8.94 -4.82 15.93
C ASN A 77 -8.38 -5.75 14.84
N ASN A 78 -9.07 -6.83 14.47
CA ASN A 78 -8.57 -7.75 13.43
C ASN A 78 -8.58 -7.07 12.06
N LEU A 79 -9.60 -6.26 11.78
CA LEU A 79 -9.66 -5.45 10.57
C LEU A 79 -8.51 -4.43 10.55
N CYS A 80 -8.29 -3.72 11.66
CA CYS A 80 -7.19 -2.77 11.79
C CYS A 80 -5.82 -3.42 11.59
N ILE A 81 -5.57 -4.59 12.20
CA ILE A 81 -4.33 -5.34 12.02
C ILE A 81 -4.14 -5.74 10.54
N SER A 82 -5.20 -6.24 9.88
CA SER A 82 -5.10 -6.59 8.47
C SER A 82 -4.85 -5.39 7.55
N LEU A 83 -5.37 -4.22 7.92
CA LEU A 83 -5.08 -2.96 7.24
C LEU A 83 -3.63 -2.55 7.46
N GLU A 84 -3.15 -2.60 8.70
CA GLU A 84 -1.77 -2.27 9.04
C GLU A 84 -0.77 -3.11 8.25
N GLU A 85 -0.99 -4.42 8.16
CA GLU A 85 -0.15 -5.31 7.34
C GLU A 85 -0.10 -4.87 5.87
N LEU A 86 -1.26 -4.57 5.27
CA LEU A 86 -1.34 -4.10 3.88
C LEU A 86 -0.60 -2.76 3.71
N TYR A 87 -0.82 -1.81 4.61
CA TYR A 87 -0.24 -0.48 4.52
C TYR A 87 1.25 -0.47 4.82
N LYS A 88 1.74 -1.38 5.66
CA LYS A 88 3.17 -1.61 5.87
C LYS A 88 3.86 -2.04 4.58
N LEU A 89 3.25 -2.93 3.80
CA LEU A 89 3.78 -3.33 2.48
C LEU A 89 3.82 -2.15 1.51
N TYR A 90 2.76 -1.32 1.47
CA TYR A 90 2.76 -0.11 0.65
C TYR A 90 3.85 0.89 1.06
N TYR A 91 4.04 1.11 2.36
CA TYR A 91 5.07 2.00 2.86
C TYR A 91 6.47 1.49 2.54
N GLN A 92 6.72 0.17 2.64
CA GLN A 92 8.01 -0.42 2.26
C GLN A 92 8.34 -0.18 0.79
N ILE A 93 7.37 -0.31 -0.12
CA ILE A 93 7.55 0.00 -1.54
C ILE A 93 7.83 1.49 -1.73
N ALA A 94 7.04 2.37 -1.11
CA ALA A 94 7.20 3.82 -1.24
C ALA A 94 8.56 4.29 -0.71
N LYS A 95 8.96 3.84 0.48
CA LYS A 95 10.25 4.16 1.09
C LYS A 95 11.42 3.73 0.21
N LYS A 96 11.34 2.53 -0.37
CA LYS A 96 12.38 2.04 -1.29
C LYS A 96 12.46 2.93 -2.55
N GLU A 97 11.33 3.20 -3.19
CA GLU A 97 11.27 3.99 -4.42
C GLU A 97 11.69 5.45 -4.19
N ASN A 98 11.32 6.05 -3.05
CA ASN A 98 11.74 7.40 -2.68
C ASN A 98 13.24 7.46 -2.36
N CYS A 99 13.78 6.44 -1.68
CA CYS A 99 15.22 6.32 -1.47
C CYS A 99 15.97 6.15 -2.80
N GLU A 100 15.43 5.38 -3.76
CA GLU A 100 16.02 5.25 -5.09
C GLU A 100 16.02 6.55 -5.89
N ARG A 101 15.15 7.50 -5.54
CA ARG A 101 15.04 8.83 -6.16
C ARG A 101 15.53 9.96 -5.26
N SER A 102 16.32 9.68 -4.22
CA SER A 102 16.92 10.75 -3.42
C SER A 102 18.00 11.48 -4.21
N ASP A 103 18.19 12.77 -3.93
CA ASP A 103 19.18 13.62 -4.62
C ASP A 103 20.58 12.97 -4.59
N ASP A 104 21.01 12.45 -3.44
CA ASP A 104 22.28 11.73 -3.30
C ASP A 104 22.43 10.55 -4.27
N LYS A 105 21.35 9.80 -4.50
CA LYS A 105 21.37 8.63 -5.39
C LYS A 105 21.29 9.04 -6.84
N ILE A 106 20.53 10.10 -7.14
CA ILE A 106 20.49 10.73 -8.45
C ILE A 106 21.88 11.25 -8.81
N GLU A 107 22.57 11.96 -7.91
CA GLU A 107 23.95 12.42 -8.10
C GLU A 107 24.92 11.26 -8.33
N GLN A 108 24.80 10.16 -7.57
CA GLN A 108 25.61 8.96 -7.80
C GLN A 108 25.37 8.37 -9.19
N MET A 109 24.11 8.33 -9.64
CA MET A 109 23.77 7.85 -10.99
C MET A 109 24.29 8.79 -12.08
N LEU A 110 24.19 10.11 -11.92
CA LEU A 110 24.75 11.10 -12.85
C LEU A 110 26.27 10.94 -12.97
N LYS A 111 26.98 10.85 -11.83
CA LYS A 111 28.42 10.56 -11.78
C LYS A 111 28.78 9.27 -12.50
N ALA A 112 28.00 8.21 -12.32
CA ALA A 112 28.22 6.92 -13.00
C ALA A 112 27.96 6.99 -14.52
N MET A 113 27.09 7.90 -14.97
CA MET A 113 26.84 8.18 -16.40
C MET A 113 27.86 9.14 -17.02
N ALA A 114 28.81 9.66 -16.23
CA ALA A 114 29.76 10.70 -16.63
C ALA A 114 29.08 11.99 -17.14
N ILE A 115 27.91 12.33 -16.57
CA ILE A 115 27.20 13.60 -16.71
C ILE A 115 27.42 14.41 -15.43
#